data_AF-X1V5W5-F1
#
_entry.id   AF-X1V5W5-F1
#
_cell.length_a   1.000
_cell.length_b   1.000
_cell.length_c   1.000
_cell.angle_alpha   90.00
_cell.angle_beta   90.00
_cell.angle_gamma   90.00
#
_symmetry.space_group_name_H-M   'P 1'
#
loop_
_entity.id
_entity.type
_entity.pdbx_description
1 polymer ?
#
loop_
_entity_poly.entity_id
_entity_poly.type
_entity_poly.pdbx_seq_one_letter_code
_entity_poly.pdbx_strand_id
1 'polypeptide(L)'
;MKATSEEVQTSVKKLFEDGSIGHFIGYETGSDSLHVTPCFLKSGQAASRLVWNPLCANNLSKYLLDFKNIEGKVGIMVKGCDSRSVVELLKENQIDRDKVFIVGVPCSGIVDREKLLEVLGISPGEVVVVEDDGDSFLVTIKGGTQRVDKEKVLRGECLVCKYPTPLVYDVLLGEAVSSLPWVGDDYSL
;
A
#
# COMPACT_ATOMS: atom_id res chain seq x y z
N MET A 1 -2.28 13.01 9.30
CA MET A 1 -2.47 13.07 7.84
C MET A 1 -2.14 11.71 7.22
N LYS A 2 -2.96 11.23 6.28
CA LYS A 2 -2.72 9.98 5.54
C LYS A 2 -1.73 10.24 4.42
N ALA A 3 -0.91 9.25 4.09
CA ALA A 3 0.03 9.37 2.98
C ALA A 3 -0.70 9.56 1.65
N THR A 4 -0.13 10.38 0.77
CA THR A 4 -0.64 10.59 -0.59
C THR A 4 0.32 10.01 -1.63
N SER A 5 -0.16 9.84 -2.87
CA SER A 5 0.72 9.45 -3.97
C SER A 5 1.84 10.47 -4.17
N GLU A 6 1.56 11.77 -4.06
CA GLU A 6 2.56 12.84 -4.21
C GLU A 6 3.66 12.78 -3.14
N GLU A 7 3.29 12.48 -1.89
CA GLU A 7 4.25 12.33 -0.79
C GLU A 7 5.18 11.12 -1.03
N VAL A 8 4.61 9.98 -1.47
CA VAL A 8 5.36 8.79 -1.85
C VAL A 8 6.33 9.11 -3.00
N GLN A 9 5.82 9.73 -4.07
CA GLN A 9 6.61 10.07 -5.25
C GLN A 9 7.79 10.99 -4.90
N THR A 10 7.55 12.02 -4.08
CA THR A 10 8.57 12.99 -3.64
C THR A 10 9.62 12.30 -2.78
N SER A 11 9.19 11.47 -1.82
CA SER A 11 10.09 10.77 -0.91
C SER A 11 10.97 9.77 -1.65
N VAL A 12 10.39 8.97 -2.56
CA VAL A 12 11.14 7.99 -3.36
C VAL A 12 12.10 8.68 -4.32
N LYS A 13 11.70 9.79 -4.95
CA LYS A 13 12.59 10.58 -5.81
C LYS A 13 13.82 11.03 -5.04
N LYS A 14 13.65 11.55 -3.82
CA LYS A 14 14.75 11.98 -2.96
C LYS A 14 15.71 10.84 -2.61
N LEU A 15 15.18 9.65 -2.28
CA LEU A 15 16.00 8.46 -1.99
C LEU A 15 16.86 8.00 -3.18
N PHE A 16 16.40 8.23 -4.41
CA PHE A 16 17.23 8.01 -5.60
C PHE A 16 18.28 9.12 -5.78
N GLU A 17 17.92 10.38 -5.55
CA GLU A 17 18.81 11.53 -5.72
C GLU A 17 19.98 11.53 -4.73
N ASP A 18 19.75 11.08 -3.49
CA ASP A 18 20.78 10.98 -2.45
C ASP A 18 21.57 9.66 -2.48
N GLY A 19 21.21 8.72 -3.37
CA GLY A 19 21.88 7.44 -3.54
C GLY A 19 21.57 6.39 -2.47
N SER A 20 20.56 6.62 -1.62
CA SER A 20 20.12 5.66 -0.60
C SER A 20 19.62 4.34 -1.20
N ILE A 21 19.06 4.39 -2.41
CA ILE A 21 18.55 3.23 -3.15
C ILE A 21 18.99 3.26 -4.62
N GLY A 22 19.18 2.06 -5.21
CA GLY A 22 19.40 1.90 -6.65
C GLY A 22 18.16 1.38 -7.40
N HIS A 23 17.20 0.81 -6.68
CA HIS A 23 15.95 0.28 -7.20
C HIS A 23 14.81 0.58 -6.23
N PHE A 24 13.57 0.66 -6.72
CA PHE A 24 12.39 0.80 -5.85
C PHE A 24 11.25 -0.10 -6.30
N ILE A 25 10.58 -0.74 -5.34
CA ILE A 25 9.39 -1.57 -5.54
C ILE A 25 8.21 -0.86 -4.89
N GLY A 26 7.23 -0.45 -5.70
CA GLY A 26 6.02 0.24 -5.24
C GLY A 26 4.78 -0.25 -5.98
N TYR A 27 3.78 0.61 -6.12
CA TYR A 27 2.58 0.31 -6.92
C TYR A 27 2.42 1.33 -8.04
N GLU A 28 1.81 0.93 -9.15
CA GLU A 28 1.36 1.80 -10.23
C GLU A 28 -0.05 1.41 -10.70
N THR A 29 -0.72 2.31 -11.41
CA THR A 29 -2.01 2.02 -12.05
C THR A 29 -1.87 0.82 -13.00
N GLY A 30 -2.83 -0.10 -12.92
CA GLY A 30 -2.90 -1.29 -13.75
C GLY A 30 -3.69 -1.07 -15.04
N SER A 31 -4.35 -2.12 -15.52
CA SER A 31 -5.12 -2.13 -16.77
C SER A 31 -6.37 -1.26 -16.76
N ASP A 32 -6.91 -0.96 -15.58
CA ASP A 32 -8.09 -0.11 -15.38
C ASP A 32 -8.07 0.57 -14.00
N SER A 33 -9.07 1.41 -13.75
CA SER A 33 -9.23 2.20 -12.52
C SER A 33 -9.32 1.39 -11.22
N LEU A 34 -9.66 0.10 -11.31
CA LEU A 34 -9.81 -0.81 -10.18
C LEU A 34 -8.62 -1.76 -10.03
N HIS A 35 -7.61 -1.67 -10.90
CA HIS A 35 -6.41 -2.49 -10.85
C HIS A 35 -5.19 -1.65 -10.51
N VAL A 36 -4.44 -2.12 -9.51
CA VAL A 36 -3.14 -1.58 -9.13
C VAL A 36 -2.13 -2.73 -9.14
N THR A 37 -0.99 -2.52 -9.79
CA THR A 37 0.03 -3.54 -10.02
C THR A 37 1.36 -3.15 -9.36
N PRO A 38 2.24 -4.10 -9.02
CA PRO A 38 3.60 -3.78 -8.61
C PRO A 38 4.32 -2.92 -9.66
N CYS A 39 5.01 -1.88 -9.20
CA CYS A 39 5.84 -1.00 -10.01
C CYS A 39 7.30 -1.18 -9.63
N PHE A 40 8.18 -1.26 -10.64
CA PHE A 40 9.62 -1.38 -10.45
C PHE A 40 10.31 -0.17 -11.08
N LEU A 41 11.08 0.55 -10.26
CA LEU A 41 11.82 1.74 -10.67
C LEU A 41 13.32 1.50 -10.57
N LYS A 42 14.05 2.11 -11.52
CA LYS A 42 15.52 2.20 -11.55
C LYS A 42 16.04 3.63 -11.49
N SER A 43 15.14 4.61 -11.38
CA SER A 43 15.49 6.03 -11.29
C SER A 43 14.38 6.83 -10.63
N GLY A 44 14.74 7.92 -9.95
CA GLY A 44 13.80 8.85 -9.33
C GLY A 44 12.93 9.62 -10.32
N GLN A 45 13.37 9.75 -11.59
CA GLN A 45 12.57 10.40 -12.64
C GLN A 45 11.27 9.62 -12.93
N ALA A 46 11.29 8.31 -12.75
CA ALA A 46 10.13 7.45 -12.94
C ALA A 46 9.21 7.38 -11.71
N ALA A 47 9.52 8.13 -10.63
CA ALA A 47 8.74 8.11 -9.40
C ALA A 47 7.29 8.53 -9.63
N SER A 48 6.98 9.40 -10.59
CA SER A 48 5.61 9.86 -10.92
C SER A 48 4.63 8.75 -11.31
N ARG A 49 5.13 7.53 -11.63
CA ARG A 49 4.31 6.34 -11.86
C ARG A 49 3.72 5.76 -10.57
N LEU A 50 4.32 6.09 -9.42
CA LEU A 50 3.92 5.53 -8.15
C LEU A 50 2.55 6.03 -7.73
N VAL A 51 1.71 5.09 -7.32
CA VAL A 51 0.39 5.38 -6.76
C VAL A 51 0.28 4.79 -5.36
N TRP A 52 -0.51 5.46 -4.53
CA TRP A 52 -0.94 4.98 -3.24
C TRP A 52 -2.44 5.28 -3.08
N ASN A 53 -3.24 4.23 -2.97
CA ASN A 53 -4.69 4.28 -2.86
C ASN A 53 -5.25 2.98 -2.24
N PRO A 54 -6.55 2.90 -1.91
CA PRO A 54 -7.18 1.72 -1.32
C PRO A 54 -7.17 0.43 -2.15
N LEU A 55 -6.67 0.47 -3.39
CA LEU A 55 -6.58 -0.68 -4.29
C LEU A 55 -5.18 -1.31 -4.31
N CYS A 56 -4.21 -0.78 -3.53
CA CYS A 56 -2.84 -1.28 -3.40
C CYS A 56 -2.74 -2.62 -2.65
N ALA A 57 -3.38 -3.67 -3.18
CA ALA A 57 -3.63 -4.95 -2.52
C ALA A 57 -2.46 -5.93 -2.54
N ASN A 58 -1.57 -5.81 -3.54
CA ASN A 58 -0.48 -6.77 -3.74
C ASN A 58 0.49 -6.75 -2.55
N ASN A 59 0.99 -7.92 -2.14
CA ASN A 59 2.14 -7.99 -1.23
C ASN A 59 3.43 -7.88 -2.05
N LEU A 60 4.15 -6.77 -1.89
CA LEU A 60 5.37 -6.48 -2.64
C LEU A 60 6.60 -7.22 -2.10
N SER A 61 6.56 -7.74 -0.88
CA SER A 61 7.75 -8.30 -0.21
C SER A 61 8.36 -9.47 -0.94
N LYS A 62 7.54 -10.28 -1.64
CA LYS A 62 8.00 -11.44 -2.41
C LYS A 62 9.02 -11.09 -3.49
N TYR A 63 8.92 -9.87 -4.04
CA TYR A 63 9.82 -9.42 -5.10
C TYR A 63 11.22 -9.09 -4.58
N LEU A 64 11.42 -8.89 -3.27
CA LEU A 64 12.76 -8.66 -2.71
C LEU A 64 13.73 -9.81 -3.00
N LEU A 65 13.21 -11.03 -3.18
CA LEU A 65 14.00 -12.21 -3.54
C LEU A 65 14.72 -12.05 -4.88
N ASP A 66 14.11 -11.31 -5.82
CA ASP A 66 14.69 -11.03 -7.14
C ASP A 66 15.82 -9.99 -7.07
N PHE A 67 15.89 -9.22 -5.97
CA PHE A 67 16.89 -8.17 -5.77
C PHE A 67 18.01 -8.55 -4.79
N LYS A 68 18.04 -9.77 -4.24
CA LYS A 68 19.06 -10.19 -3.25
C LYS A 68 20.52 -9.99 -3.69
N ASN A 69 20.77 -10.08 -5.00
CA ASN A 69 22.10 -10.07 -5.61
C ASN A 69 22.42 -8.75 -6.34
N ILE A 70 21.57 -7.72 -6.26
CA ILE A 70 21.92 -6.43 -6.85
C ILE A 70 23.06 -5.77 -6.08
N GLU A 71 23.77 -4.87 -6.76
CA GLU A 71 24.61 -3.89 -6.10
C GLU A 71 23.75 -2.77 -5.51
N GLY A 72 24.14 -2.28 -4.33
CA GLY A 72 23.40 -1.25 -3.60
C GLY A 72 22.17 -1.78 -2.85
N LYS A 73 21.22 -0.88 -2.57
CA LYS A 73 19.99 -1.19 -1.83
C LYS A 73 18.76 -1.14 -2.72
N VAL A 74 17.80 -2.03 -2.46
CA VAL A 74 16.45 -1.97 -3.02
C VAL A 74 15.52 -1.29 -2.02
N GLY A 75 14.86 -0.22 -2.44
CA GLY A 75 13.76 0.39 -1.71
C GLY A 75 12.46 -0.38 -1.94
N ILE A 76 11.60 -0.45 -0.94
CA ILE A 76 10.29 -1.09 -1.04
C ILE A 76 9.23 -0.32 -0.26
N MET A 77 8.05 -0.16 -0.85
CA MET A 77 6.88 0.34 -0.15
C MET A 77 6.15 -0.79 0.58
N VAL A 78 5.88 -0.60 1.87
CA VAL A 78 5.40 -1.67 2.76
C VAL A 78 4.21 -1.21 3.58
N LYS A 79 3.10 -1.94 3.48
CA LYS A 79 1.93 -1.80 4.37
C LYS A 79 2.13 -2.60 5.66
N GLY A 80 1.25 -2.40 6.64
CA GLY A 80 1.20 -3.20 7.86
C GLY A 80 1.32 -4.72 7.63
N CYS A 81 0.45 -5.27 6.77
CA CYS A 81 0.47 -6.70 6.41
C CYS A 81 1.73 -7.14 5.65
N ASP A 82 2.24 -6.32 4.73
CA ASP A 82 3.46 -6.60 3.96
C ASP A 82 4.69 -6.65 4.89
N SER A 83 4.73 -5.79 5.93
CA SER A 83 5.87 -5.69 6.84
C SER A 83 6.12 -6.98 7.61
N ARG A 84 5.06 -7.73 7.92
CA ARG A 84 5.16 -9.06 8.53
C ARG A 84 5.87 -10.03 7.61
N SER A 85 5.60 -9.95 6.31
CA SER A 85 6.29 -10.79 5.32
C SER A 85 7.77 -10.41 5.19
N VAL A 86 8.08 -9.11 5.25
CA VAL A 86 9.48 -8.63 5.28
C VAL A 86 10.22 -9.14 6.53
N VAL A 87 9.57 -9.11 7.71
CA VAL A 87 10.14 -9.66 8.95
C VAL A 87 10.47 -11.14 8.80
N GLU A 88 9.56 -11.95 8.25
CA GLU A 88 9.83 -13.38 8.06
C GLU A 88 10.96 -13.63 7.04
N LEU A 89 11.01 -12.85 5.93
CA LEU A 89 12.13 -12.93 4.98
C LEU A 89 13.48 -12.58 5.63
N LEU A 90 13.51 -11.62 6.55
CA LEU A 90 14.72 -11.26 7.32
C LEU A 90 15.12 -12.38 8.29
N LYS A 91 14.17 -12.92 9.06
CA LYS A 91 14.43 -14.01 10.02
C LYS A 91 14.96 -15.28 9.35
N GLU A 92 14.42 -15.61 8.18
CA GLU A 92 14.81 -16.77 7.38
C GLU A 92 16.05 -16.49 6.50
N ASN A 93 16.73 -15.35 6.70
CA ASN A 93 17.91 -14.91 5.96
C ASN A 93 17.73 -14.94 4.42
N GLN A 94 16.50 -14.76 3.95
CA GLN A 94 16.18 -14.72 2.52
C GLN A 94 16.53 -13.37 1.89
N ILE A 95 16.58 -12.32 2.71
CA ILE A 95 16.99 -10.97 2.35
C ILE A 95 17.96 -10.42 3.40
N ASP A 96 18.85 -9.55 2.97
CA ASP A 96 19.79 -8.85 3.86
C ASP A 96 19.21 -7.49 4.26
N ARG A 97 19.14 -7.22 5.57
CA ARG A 97 18.61 -5.96 6.10
C ARG A 97 19.36 -4.74 5.56
N ASP A 98 20.66 -4.87 5.37
CA ASP A 98 21.52 -3.78 4.91
C ASP A 98 21.29 -3.47 3.43
N LYS A 99 20.73 -4.41 2.66
CA LYS A 99 20.41 -4.26 1.24
C LYS A 99 18.97 -3.79 0.97
N VAL A 100 18.16 -3.57 1.99
CA VAL A 100 16.75 -3.17 1.84
C VAL A 100 16.51 -1.85 2.54
N PHE A 101 15.82 -0.93 1.86
CA PHE A 101 15.31 0.31 2.43
C PHE A 101 13.78 0.27 2.44
N ILE A 102 13.16 0.38 3.62
CA ILE A 102 11.74 0.16 3.79
C ILE A 102 11.01 1.49 3.96
N VAL A 103 10.19 1.84 2.98
CA VAL A 103 9.24 2.97 3.06
C VAL A 103 7.91 2.42 3.56
N GLY A 104 7.65 2.62 4.84
CA GLY A 104 6.41 2.22 5.49
C GLY A 104 5.26 3.17 5.18
N VAL A 105 4.08 2.63 4.93
CA VAL A 105 2.84 3.42 4.79
C VAL A 105 1.73 2.78 5.63
N PRO A 106 1.19 3.49 6.64
CA PRO A 106 0.03 3.03 7.40
C PRO A 106 -1.18 2.82 6.49
N CYS A 107 -1.91 1.72 6.73
CA CYS A 107 -3.03 1.30 5.89
C CYS A 107 -4.30 1.16 6.70
N SER A 108 -5.34 1.89 6.30
CA SER A 108 -6.70 1.82 6.85
C SER A 108 -7.61 0.88 6.06
N GLY A 109 -7.05 -0.23 5.58
CA GLY A 109 -7.76 -1.29 4.87
C GLY A 109 -7.72 -1.18 3.34
N ILE A 110 -7.88 -2.32 2.69
CA ILE A 110 -7.87 -2.49 1.24
C ILE A 110 -9.27 -2.87 0.75
N VAL A 111 -9.70 -2.26 -0.35
CA VAL A 111 -11.00 -2.50 -0.96
C VAL A 111 -11.07 -3.90 -1.57
N ASP A 112 -12.17 -4.59 -1.30
CA ASP A 112 -12.65 -5.73 -2.06
C ASP A 112 -13.50 -5.20 -3.22
N ARG A 113 -13.00 -5.41 -4.43
CA ARG A 113 -13.57 -4.81 -5.65
C ARG A 113 -14.91 -5.43 -5.99
N GLU A 114 -15.09 -6.73 -5.73
CA GLU A 114 -16.35 -7.41 -6.01
C GLU A 114 -17.44 -6.88 -5.08
N LYS A 115 -17.15 -6.79 -3.78
CA LYS A 115 -18.07 -6.18 -2.80
C LYS A 115 -18.37 -4.72 -3.13
N LEU A 116 -17.36 -3.95 -3.55
CA LEU A 116 -17.56 -2.55 -3.92
C LEU A 116 -18.56 -2.41 -5.06
N LEU A 117 -18.39 -3.21 -6.12
CA LEU A 117 -19.27 -3.18 -7.29
C LEU A 117 -20.68 -3.67 -6.96
N GLU A 118 -20.80 -4.71 -6.11
CA GLU A 118 -22.08 -5.22 -5.64
C GLU A 118 -22.84 -4.18 -4.81
N VAL A 119 -22.18 -3.55 -3.84
CA VAL A 119 -22.79 -2.50 -2.99
C VAL A 119 -23.22 -1.29 -3.79
N LEU A 120 -22.46 -0.91 -4.82
CA LEU A 120 -22.79 0.22 -5.69
C LEU A 120 -23.79 -0.15 -6.80
N GLY A 121 -23.96 -1.44 -7.11
CA GLY A 121 -24.81 -1.90 -8.21
C GLY A 121 -24.33 -1.47 -9.60
N ILE A 122 -23.01 -1.39 -9.80
CA ILE A 122 -22.38 -0.87 -11.04
C ILE A 122 -21.41 -1.85 -11.68
N SER A 123 -21.08 -1.61 -12.95
CA SER A 123 -20.05 -2.35 -13.66
C SER A 123 -18.63 -1.80 -13.39
N PRO A 124 -17.57 -2.63 -13.48
CA PRO A 124 -16.19 -2.19 -13.26
C PRO A 124 -15.79 -0.93 -14.05
N GLY A 125 -16.23 -0.83 -15.31
CA GLY A 125 -15.91 0.28 -16.21
C GLY A 125 -16.61 1.60 -15.89
N GLU A 126 -17.42 1.66 -14.83
CA GLU A 126 -18.05 2.88 -14.34
C GLU A 126 -17.23 3.58 -13.26
N VAL A 127 -16.34 2.86 -12.57
CA VAL A 127 -15.46 3.42 -11.54
C VAL A 127 -14.30 4.17 -12.17
N VAL A 128 -14.07 5.39 -11.69
CA VAL A 128 -13.02 6.29 -12.15
C VAL A 128 -11.89 6.36 -11.12
N VAL A 129 -12.23 6.55 -9.84
CA VAL A 129 -11.26 6.69 -8.74
C VAL A 129 -11.87 6.15 -7.45
N VAL A 130 -11.02 5.56 -6.61
CA VAL A 130 -11.34 5.16 -5.24
C VAL A 130 -10.33 5.79 -4.30
N GLU A 131 -10.81 6.59 -3.35
CA GLU A 131 -10.00 7.33 -2.39
C GLU A 131 -10.36 6.96 -0.95
N ASP A 132 -9.37 7.09 -0.06
CA ASP A 132 -9.58 6.87 1.36
C ASP A 132 -10.16 8.15 2.01
N ASP A 133 -11.32 8.04 2.66
CA ASP A 133 -12.06 9.15 3.25
C ASP A 133 -12.48 8.83 4.70
N GLY A 134 -11.48 8.51 5.53
CA GLY A 134 -11.69 8.26 6.95
C GLY A 134 -12.25 6.86 7.19
N ASP A 135 -13.49 6.80 7.68
CA ASP A 135 -14.23 5.56 7.94
C ASP A 135 -14.99 5.04 6.71
N SER A 136 -14.89 5.76 5.59
CA SER A 136 -15.50 5.41 4.31
C SER A 136 -14.48 5.50 3.18
N PHE A 137 -14.84 4.96 2.02
CA PHE A 137 -14.19 5.24 0.75
C PHE A 137 -15.01 6.25 -0.05
N LEU A 138 -14.33 7.20 -0.68
CA LEU A 138 -14.94 8.09 -1.66
C LEU A 138 -14.73 7.47 -3.04
N VAL A 139 -15.82 7.09 -3.71
CA VAL A 139 -15.79 6.42 -5.00
C VAL A 139 -16.38 7.33 -6.06
N THR A 140 -15.53 7.79 -6.98
CA THR A 140 -15.96 8.56 -8.13
C THR A 140 -16.29 7.61 -9.27
N ILE A 141 -17.53 7.68 -9.75
CA ILE A 141 -18.06 6.95 -10.89
C ILE A 141 -18.43 7.94 -12.00
N LYS A 142 -18.67 7.46 -13.23
CA LYS A 142 -19.07 8.31 -14.37
C LYS A 142 -20.29 9.20 -14.10
N GLY A 143 -21.18 8.78 -13.19
CA GLY A 143 -22.40 9.50 -12.80
C GLY A 143 -22.28 10.39 -11.55
N GLY A 144 -21.10 10.53 -10.93
CA GLY A 144 -20.91 11.33 -9.73
C GLY A 144 -20.06 10.62 -8.67
N THR A 145 -20.11 11.10 -7.44
CA THR A 145 -19.30 10.56 -6.33
C THR A 145 -20.21 9.95 -5.27
N GLN A 146 -19.84 8.77 -4.78
CA GLN A 146 -20.55 8.06 -3.71
C GLN A 146 -19.60 7.76 -2.56
N ARG A 147 -20.12 7.84 -1.34
CA ARG A 147 -19.37 7.49 -0.12
C ARG A 147 -19.84 6.12 0.36
N VAL A 148 -18.89 5.20 0.55
CA VAL A 148 -19.17 3.79 0.91
C VAL A 148 -18.45 3.42 2.19
N ASP A 149 -19.17 2.93 3.21
CA ASP A 149 -18.57 2.54 4.48
C ASP A 149 -17.55 1.41 4.28
N LYS A 150 -16.39 1.54 4.94
CA LYS A 150 -15.28 0.59 4.76
C LYS A 150 -15.70 -0.83 5.12
N GLU A 151 -16.38 -1.03 6.25
CA GLU A 151 -16.79 -2.36 6.73
C GLU A 151 -17.61 -3.16 5.70
N LYS A 152 -18.34 -2.49 4.80
CA LYS A 152 -19.15 -3.15 3.76
C LYS A 152 -18.32 -3.69 2.60
N VAL A 153 -17.18 -3.06 2.31
CA VAL A 153 -16.42 -3.29 1.06
C VAL A 153 -14.94 -3.57 1.29
N LEU A 154 -14.49 -3.74 2.53
CA LEU A 154 -13.13 -4.18 2.83
C LEU A 154 -12.92 -5.66 2.47
N ARG A 155 -11.68 -5.98 2.10
CA ARG A 155 -11.21 -7.36 2.08
C ARG A 155 -11.34 -7.98 3.47
N GLY A 156 -11.68 -9.27 3.51
CA GLY A 156 -11.98 -9.97 4.77
C GLY A 156 -10.84 -9.89 5.79
N GLU A 157 -9.59 -9.94 5.35
CA GLU A 157 -8.43 -9.89 6.23
C GLU A 157 -8.22 -8.50 6.85
N CYS A 158 -8.72 -7.43 6.20
CA CYS A 158 -8.64 -6.06 6.71
C CYS A 158 -9.65 -5.78 7.83
N LEU A 159 -10.75 -6.53 7.90
CA LEU A 159 -11.77 -6.40 8.96
C LEU A 159 -11.24 -6.85 10.32
N VAL A 160 -10.16 -7.61 10.36
CA VAL A 160 -9.54 -8.16 11.58
C VAL A 160 -8.08 -7.74 11.74
N CYS A 161 -7.65 -6.69 11.02
CA CYS A 161 -6.25 -6.28 10.98
C CYS A 161 -5.82 -5.57 12.28
N LYS A 162 -4.88 -6.19 13.00
CA LYS A 162 -4.30 -5.64 14.25
C LYS A 162 -3.04 -4.81 14.03
N TYR A 163 -2.53 -4.74 12.80
CA TYR A 163 -1.26 -4.10 12.47
C TYR A 163 -1.44 -3.15 11.28
N PRO A 164 -2.16 -2.02 11.43
CA PRO A 164 -2.35 -1.07 10.33
C PRO A 164 -1.07 -0.28 10.01
N THR A 165 -0.17 -0.10 11.00
CA THR A 165 1.16 0.48 10.81
C THR A 165 2.20 -0.63 10.56
N PRO A 166 3.11 -0.47 9.59
CA PRO A 166 4.24 -1.39 9.38
C PRO A 166 5.06 -1.61 10.65
N LEU A 167 5.42 -2.87 10.95
CA LEU A 167 6.21 -3.24 12.12
C LEU A 167 7.71 -2.93 11.95
N VAL A 168 8.17 -2.88 10.70
CA VAL A 168 9.54 -2.55 10.32
C VAL A 168 9.50 -1.53 9.19
N TYR A 169 10.25 -0.44 9.34
CA TYR A 169 10.41 0.60 8.33
C TYR A 169 11.66 1.45 8.64
N ASP A 170 12.23 2.07 7.61
CA ASP A 170 13.29 3.09 7.72
C ASP A 170 12.68 4.50 7.78
N VAL A 171 11.63 4.72 6.96
CA VAL A 171 10.84 5.95 6.93
C VAL A 171 9.37 5.58 6.94
N LEU A 172 8.57 6.31 7.71
CA LEU A 172 7.11 6.20 7.70
C LEU A 172 6.52 7.42 6.98
N LEU A 173 5.69 7.19 5.97
CA LEU A 173 4.93 8.24 5.29
C LEU A 173 3.49 8.21 5.80
N GLY A 174 2.97 9.37 6.20
CA GLY A 174 1.71 9.48 6.95
C GLY A 174 1.83 9.17 8.45
N GLU A 175 0.72 9.31 9.17
CA GLU A 175 0.65 9.11 10.62
C GLU A 175 0.44 7.64 11.02
N ALA A 176 1.17 7.21 12.04
CA ALA A 176 0.99 5.90 12.64
C ALA A 176 -0.45 5.71 13.15
N VAL A 177 -1.03 4.56 12.80
CA VAL A 177 -2.35 4.11 13.24
C VAL A 177 -2.15 3.02 14.28
N SER A 178 -2.74 3.18 15.47
CA SER A 178 -2.65 2.22 16.57
C SER A 178 -3.72 1.13 16.50
N SER A 179 -4.92 1.49 16.04
CA SER A 179 -6.08 0.61 15.92
C SER A 179 -7.00 1.09 14.80
N LEU A 180 -7.83 0.19 14.28
CA LEU A 180 -8.82 0.50 13.25
C LEU A 180 -10.20 0.61 13.90
N PRO A 181 -11.07 1.55 13.50
CA PRO A 181 -12.36 1.79 14.15
C PRO A 181 -13.28 0.57 14.23
N TRP A 182 -13.21 -0.33 13.25
CA TRP A 182 -14.02 -1.56 13.17
C TRP A 182 -13.36 -2.77 13.83
N VAL A 183 -12.11 -2.68 14.27
CA VAL A 183 -11.43 -3.76 14.96
C VAL A 183 -11.64 -3.54 16.45
N GLY A 184 -12.58 -4.28 17.04
CA GLY A 184 -12.85 -4.24 18.47
C GLY A 184 -11.66 -4.68 19.32
N ASP A 185 -11.64 -4.25 20.58
CA ASP A 185 -10.69 -4.75 21.57
C ASP A 185 -11.07 -6.20 21.93
N ASP A 186 -10.16 -7.15 21.62
CA ASP A 186 -10.28 -8.58 21.94
C ASP A 186 -10.48 -8.89 23.45
N TYR A 187 -10.47 -7.86 24.32
CA TYR A 187 -10.65 -7.96 25.77
C TYR A 187 -12.09 -7.72 26.23
N SER A 188 -13.06 -7.74 25.32
CA SER A 188 -14.49 -7.58 25.60
C SER A 188 -15.19 -8.93 25.89
N LEU A 189 -14.58 -9.81 26.70
CA LEU A 189 -15.18 -11.05 27.22
C LEU A 189 -15.68 -10.87 28.64
#